data_AF-A0A2H9P058-F1
#
_entry.id   AF-A0A2H9P058-F1
#
_cell.length_a   1.000
_cell.length_b   1.000
_cell.length_c   1.000
_cell.angle_alpha   90.00
_cell.angle_beta   90.00
_cell.angle_gamma   90.00
#
_symmetry.space_group_name_H-M   'P 1'
#
loop_
_entity.id
_entity.type
_entity.pdbx_description
1 polymer ?
#
loop_
_entity_poly.entity_id
_entity_poly.type
_entity_poly.pdbx_seq_one_letter_code
_entity_poly.pdbx_strand_id
1 'polypeptide(L)' 'TTGGSVVNAIKSLKDANITIKDAYVIINRMEGADEALKELGVRLHSITNIMQITQSLHEQKFIDDDILEKVRRQIGE' A
#
# COMPACT_ATOMS: atom_id res chain seq x y z
N THR A 1 3.87 -1.63 2.51
CA THR A 1 4.92 -2.58 2.14
C THR A 1 5.23 -2.40 0.69
N THR A 2 6.35 -2.97 0.26
CA THR A 2 6.86 -2.90 -1.11
C THR A 2 6.02 -3.70 -2.12
N GLY A 3 4.98 -4.43 -1.66
CA GLY A 3 4.10 -5.19 -2.54
C GLY A 3 4.70 -6.50 -3.08
N GLY A 4 5.86 -6.96 -2.58
CA GLY A 4 6.59 -8.11 -3.11
C GLY A 4 5.76 -9.39 -3.31
N SER A 5 4.86 -9.72 -2.38
CA SER A 5 3.96 -10.88 -2.52
C SER A 5 3.00 -10.74 -3.71
N VAL A 6 2.43 -9.55 -3.92
CA VAL A 6 1.52 -9.26 -5.03
C VAL A 6 2.28 -9.22 -6.35
N VAL A 7 3.48 -8.63 -6.35
CA VAL A 7 4.40 -8.64 -7.50
C VAL A 7 4.72 -10.06 -7.96
N ASN A 8 5.05 -10.96 -7.03
CA ASN A 8 5.35 -12.35 -7.37
C ASN A 8 4.13 -13.07 -7.94
N ALA A 9 2.94 -12.86 -7.36
CA ALA A 9 1.69 -13.42 -7.90
C ALA A 9 1.39 -12.91 -9.32
N ILE A 10 1.56 -11.61 -9.57
CA ILE A 10 1.38 -11.01 -10.91
C ILE A 10 2.35 -11.64 -11.91
N LYS A 11 3.63 -11.82 -11.54
CA LYS A 11 4.63 -12.47 -12.41
C LYS A 11 4.20 -13.89 -12.78
N SER A 12 3.83 -14.71 -11.78
CA SER A 12 3.38 -16.09 -12.04
C SER A 12 2.14 -16.17 -12.94
N LEU A 13 1.18 -15.24 -12.79
CA LEU A 13 0.01 -15.19 -13.66
C LEU A 13 0.37 -14.74 -15.08
N LYS A 14 1.29 -13.77 -15.23
CA LYS A 14 1.79 -13.34 -16.54
C LYS A 14 2.54 -14.44 -17.27
N ASP A 15 3.35 -15.24 -16.57
CA ASP A 15 4.06 -16.40 -17.13
C ASP A 15 3.08 -17.46 -17.67
N ALA A 16 1.86 -17.50 -17.13
CA ALA A 16 0.75 -18.32 -17.61
C ALA A 16 -0.10 -17.62 -18.71
N ASN A 17 0.39 -16.52 -19.30
CA ASN A 17 -0.32 -15.69 -20.29
C ASN A 17 -1.65 -15.09 -19.79
N ILE A 18 -1.81 -14.92 -18.47
CA ILE A 18 -2.98 -14.26 -17.90
C ILE A 18 -2.74 -12.74 -17.89
N THR A 19 -3.73 -11.99 -18.36
CA THR A 19 -3.70 -10.52 -18.30
C THR A 19 -4.25 -10.03 -16.97
N ILE A 20 -3.44 -9.26 -16.24
CA ILE A 20 -3.84 -8.60 -14.99
C ILE A 20 -3.68 -7.10 -15.20
N LYS A 21 -4.71 -6.33 -14.82
CA LYS A 21 -4.72 -4.87 -14.96
C LYS A 21 -4.82 -4.15 -13.62
N ASP A 22 -5.42 -4.79 -12.62
CA ASP A 22 -5.77 -4.16 -11.36
C ASP A 22 -5.48 -5.08 -10.18
N ALA A 23 -5.03 -4.50 -9.07
CA ALA A 23 -4.93 -5.15 -7.77
C ALA A 23 -5.69 -4.31 -6.74
N TYR A 24 -6.48 -4.96 -5.89
CA TYR A 24 -7.28 -4.29 -4.86
C TYR A 24 -6.81 -4.71 -3.47
N VAL A 25 -6.60 -3.73 -2.61
CA VAL A 25 -6.25 -3.94 -1.20
C VAL A 25 -7.13 -3.10 -0.30
N ILE A 26 -7.27 -3.51 0.96
CA ILE A 26 -7.97 -2.69 1.95
C ILE A 26 -7.08 -1.52 2.37
N ILE A 27 -5.82 -1.79 2.69
CA ILE A 27 -4.89 -0.81 3.25
C ILE A 27 -3.64 -0.72 2.36
N ASN A 28 -3.37 0.47 1.80
CA ASN A 28 -2.06 0.80 1.27
C ASN A 28 -1.16 1.36 2.38
N ARG A 29 -0.04 0.69 2.65
CA ARG A 29 0.93 1.13 3.66
C ARG A 29 1.94 2.17 3.15
N MET A 30 1.85 2.60 1.89
CA MET A 30 2.67 3.68 1.32
C MET A 30 4.19 3.43 1.43
N GLU A 31 4.63 2.19 1.16
CA GLU A 31 6.05 1.83 1.17
C GLU A 31 6.48 1.32 -0.23
N GLY A 32 5.92 1.89 -1.30
CA GLY A 32 6.38 1.65 -2.69
C GLY A 32 5.66 0.57 -3.50
N ALA A 33 4.53 0.02 -3.03
CA ALA A 33 3.80 -1.02 -3.76
C ALA A 33 3.16 -0.49 -5.05
N ASP A 34 2.66 0.73 -5.02
CA ASP A 34 1.99 1.39 -6.13
C ASP A 34 2.92 1.55 -7.34
N GLU A 35 4.16 1.99 -7.11
CA GLU A 35 5.21 2.08 -8.12
C GLU A 35 5.58 0.69 -8.66
N ALA A 36 5.83 -0.27 -7.76
CA ALA A 36 6.23 -1.62 -8.13
C ALA A 36 5.17 -2.33 -9.00
N LEU A 37 3.89 -2.12 -8.72
CA LEU A 37 2.80 -2.69 -9.52
C LEU A 37 2.63 -1.93 -10.85
N LYS A 38 2.79 -0.61 -10.84
CA LYS A 38 2.70 0.24 -12.04
C LYS A 38 3.78 -0.12 -13.07
N GLU A 39 4.99 -0.44 -12.63
CA GLU A 39 6.06 -0.95 -13.50
C GLU A 39 5.68 -2.27 -14.21
N LEU A 40 4.82 -3.06 -13.57
CA LEU A 40 4.24 -4.27 -14.17
C LEU A 40 2.97 -3.99 -14.97
N GLY A 41 2.58 -2.73 -15.19
CA GLY A 41 1.35 -2.37 -15.88
C GLY A 41 0.08 -2.73 -15.11
N VAL A 42 0.17 -2.90 -13.78
CA VAL A 42 -0.95 -3.18 -12.90
C VAL A 42 -1.23 -1.96 -12.04
N ARG A 43 -2.49 -1.53 -11.97
CA ARG A 43 -2.91 -0.43 -11.10
C ARG A 43 -3.26 -0.96 -9.72
N LEU A 44 -2.67 -0.38 -8.68
CA LEU A 44 -3.07 -0.63 -7.30
C LEU A 44 -4.25 0.28 -6.93
N HIS A 45 -5.31 -0.33 -6.38
CA HIS A 45 -6.45 0.36 -5.77
C HIS A 45 -6.51 0.02 -4.29
N SER A 46 -6.74 1.02 -3.45
CA SER A 46 -6.84 0.86 -2.00
C SER A 46 -8.05 1.57 -1.44
N ILE A 47 -8.74 0.94 -0.48
CA ILE A 47 -9.85 1.59 0.25
C ILE A 47 -9.35 2.75 1.10
N THR A 48 -8.23 2.54 1.78
CA THR A 48 -7.57 3.57 2.60
C THR A 48 -6.05 3.38 2.61
N ASN A 49 -5.33 4.32 3.19
CA ASN A 49 -3.91 4.20 3.44
C ASN A 49 -3.56 4.32 4.93
N ILE A 50 -2.33 3.94 5.28
CA ILE A 50 -1.86 3.96 6.67
C ILE A 50 -1.95 5.36 7.29
N MET A 51 -1.73 6.42 6.50
CA MET A 51 -1.77 7.77 7.00
C MET A 51 -3.18 8.21 7.38
N GLN A 52 -4.17 7.91 6.54
CA GLN A 52 -5.58 8.16 6.83
C GLN A 52 -6.05 7.42 8.09
N ILE A 53 -5.69 6.13 8.23
CA ILE A 53 -6.01 5.36 9.44
C ILE A 53 -5.39 6.02 10.67
N THR A 54 -4.10 6.34 10.62
CA THR A 54 -3.37 6.90 11.76
C THR A 54 -3.93 8.27 12.14
N GLN A 55 -4.23 9.12 11.17
CA GLN A 55 -4.88 10.41 11.39
C GLN A 55 -6.25 10.26 12.07
N SER A 56 -7.11 9.34 11.59
CA SER A 56 -8.41 9.08 12.22
C SER A 56 -8.28 8.52 13.64
N LEU A 57 -7.26 7.71 13.93
CA LEU A 57 -7.00 7.20 15.28
C LEU A 57 -6.50 8.31 16.22
N HIS A 58 -5.67 9.22 15.70
CA HIS A 58 -5.16 10.37 16.45
C HIS A 58 -6.30 11.35 16.81
N GLU A 59 -7.16 11.67 15.86
CA GLU A 59 -8.34 12.52 16.08
C GLU A 59 -9.29 11.96 17.14
N GLN A 60 -9.41 10.63 17.21
CA GLN A 60 -10.19 9.91 18.21
C GLN A 60 -9.43 9.69 19.54
N LYS A 61 -8.20 10.20 19.67
CA LYS A 61 -7.34 10.07 20.85
C LYS A 61 -6.98 8.63 21.22
N PHE A 62 -7.02 7.70 20.25
CA PHE A 62 -6.56 6.33 20.45
C PHE A 62 -5.04 6.21 20.37
N ILE A 63 -4.38 7.19 19.75
CA ILE A 63 -2.92 7.32 19.67
C ILE A 63 -2.54 8.79 19.93
N ASP A 64 -1.28 9.01 20.29
CA ASP A 64 -0.72 10.34 20.51
C ASP A 64 0.10 10.84 19.31
N ASP A 65 0.61 12.07 19.42
CA ASP A 65 1.45 12.71 18.40
C ASP A 65 2.73 11.90 18.11
N ASP A 66 3.31 11.23 19.11
CA ASP A 66 4.54 10.43 18.93
C ASP A 66 4.31 9.26 17.98
N ILE A 67 3.17 8.56 18.08
CA ILE A 67 2.81 7.51 17.13
C ILE A 67 2.55 8.08 15.74
N LEU A 68 1.85 9.22 15.64
CA LEU A 68 1.58 9.88 14.35
C LEU A 68 2.88 10.25 13.61
N GLU A 69 3.83 10.86 14.33
CA GLU A 69 5.14 11.25 13.80
C GLU A 69 6.00 10.05 13.42
N LYS A 70 5.94 8.96 14.19
CA LYS A 70 6.64 7.71 13.83
C LYS A 70 6.14 7.14 12.50
N VAL A 71 4.84 7.21 12.23
CA VAL A 71 4.26 6.75 10.97
C VAL A 71 4.68 7.65 9.81
N ARG A 72 4.60 8.99 9.96
CA ARG A 72 5.06 9.95 8.95
C ARG A 72 6.50 9.67 8.52
N ARG A 73 7.41 9.59 9.49
CA ARG A 73 8.82 9.27 9.25
C ARG A 73 9.03 7.92 8.55
N GLN A 74 8.21 6.92 8.87
CA GLN A 74 8.31 5.59 8.25
C GLN A 74 7.92 5.61 6.77
N ILE A 75 6.91 6.40 6.38
CA ILE A 75 6.48 6.52 4.99
C ILE A 75 7.27 7.58 4.19
N GLY A 76 8.13 8.34 4.86
CA GLY A 76 8.96 9.38 4.24
C GLY A 76 8.25 10.73 4.10
N GLU A 77 7.22 10.97 4.93
CA GLU A 77 6.55 12.27 5.11
C GLU A 77 7.07 13.02 6.34
#